data_AF-A0A2B2KMN5-F1
#
_entry.id   AF-A0A2B2KMN5-F1
#
_cell.length_a   1.000
_cell.length_b   1.000
_cell.length_c   1.000
_cell.angle_alpha   90.00
_cell.angle_beta   90.00
_cell.angle_gamma   90.00
#
_symmetry.space_group_name_H-M   'P 1'
#
loop_
_entity.id
_entity.type
_entity.pdbx_description
1 polymer ?
#
loop_
_entity_poly.entity_id
_entity_poly.type
_entity_poly.pdbx_seq_one_letter_code
_entity_poly.pdbx_strand_id
1 'polypeptide(L)' 'MYKQIKEEKGTVTIFLKSGVRIVGEVVGVDKFTVLILVDGKQQLIYKQAVSTIMK' A
#
# COMPACT_ATOMS: atom_id res chain seq x y z
N MET A 1 -12.07 2.42 3.15
CA MET A 1 -10.62 2.70 3.25
C MET A 1 -9.82 2.10 2.08
N TYR A 2 -9.39 0.82 2.07
CA TYR A 2 -8.51 0.33 1.00
C TYR A 2 -9.10 0.38 -0.43
N LYS A 3 -10.41 0.21 -0.59
CA LYS A 3 -11.09 0.41 -1.88
C LYS A 3 -11.06 1.87 -2.34
N GLN A 4 -11.29 2.81 -1.42
CA GLN A 4 -11.20 4.25 -1.71
C GLN A 4 -9.77 4.64 -2.12
N ILE A 5 -8.75 4.07 -1.45
CA ILE A 5 -7.34 4.30 -1.80
C ILE A 5 -7.03 3.87 -3.25
N LYS A 6 -7.61 2.74 -3.72
CA LYS A 6 -7.46 2.31 -5.11
C LYS A 6 -8.16 3.26 -6.09
N GLU A 7 -9.36 3.71 -5.76
CA GLU A 7 -10.18 4.55 -6.64
C GLU A 7 -9.58 5.96 -6.81
N GLU A 8 -8.87 6.46 -5.80
CA GLU A 8 -8.32 7.81 -5.80
C GLU A 8 -6.96 7.98 -6.51
N LYS A 9 -6.41 6.93 -7.13
CA LYS A 9 -5.19 6.96 -7.98
C LYS A 9 -4.09 7.93 -7.49
N GLY A 10 -3.64 7.76 -6.25
CA GLY A 10 -2.61 8.61 -5.63
C GLY A 10 -1.45 7.81 -5.06
N THR A 11 -0.28 8.46 -4.97
CA THR A 11 0.85 7.95 -4.18
C THR A 11 0.46 7.93 -2.71
N VAL A 12 0.75 6.83 -2.02
CA VAL A 12 0.52 6.67 -0.58
C VAL A 12 1.81 6.31 0.13
N THR A 13 1.84 6.59 1.43
CA THR A 13 2.88 6.13 2.34
C THR A 13 2.32 5.04 3.25
N ILE A 14 2.90 3.84 3.18
CA ILE A 14 2.57 2.70 4.03
C ILE A 14 3.68 2.53 5.07
N PHE A 15 3.29 2.50 6.34
CA PHE A 15 4.16 2.12 7.45
C PHE A 15 3.87 0.67 7.82
N LEU A 16 4.90 -0.17 7.80
CA LEU A 16 4.81 -1.55 8.26
C LEU A 16 4.99 -1.61 9.79
N LYS A 17 4.49 -2.69 10.39
CA LYS A 17 4.70 -2.99 11.82
C LYS A 17 6.18 -3.14 12.18
N SER A 18 7.03 -3.45 11.21
CA SER A 18 8.49 -3.47 11.37
C SER A 18 9.12 -2.07 11.45
N GLY A 19 8.36 -1.00 11.19
CA GLY A 19 8.86 0.37 11.10
C GLY A 19 9.33 0.78 9.70
N VAL A 20 9.36 -0.15 8.74
CA VAL A 20 9.71 0.17 7.34
C VAL A 20 8.65 1.07 6.72
N ARG A 21 9.11 2.14 6.05
CA ARG A 21 8.26 3.05 5.28
C ARG A 21 8.35 2.71 3.79
N ILE A 22 7.20 2.52 3.16
CA ILE A 22 7.06 2.27 1.73
C ILE A 22 6.24 3.40 1.12
N VAL A 23 6.77 4.05 0.08
CA VAL A 23 6.09 5.12 -0.64
C VAL A 23 5.88 4.67 -2.08
N GLY A 24 4.64 4.68 -2.55
CA GLY A 24 4.33 4.24 -3.90
C GLY A 24 2.86 4.31 -4.25
N GLU A 25 2.51 3.88 -5.46
CA GLU A 25 1.14 3.95 -5.97
C GLU A 25 0.41 2.62 -5.74
N VAL A 26 -0.82 2.68 -5.21
CA VAL A 26 -1.64 1.48 -5.06
C VAL A 26 -2.22 1.08 -6.40
N VAL A 27 -1.73 -0.03 -6.95
CA VAL A 27 -2.18 -0.58 -8.24
C VAL A 27 -3.29 -1.61 -8.07
N GLY A 28 -3.37 -2.27 -6.90
CA GLY A 28 -4.36 -3.31 -6.64
C GLY A 28 -4.58 -3.54 -5.15
N VAL A 29 -5.79 -4.00 -4.81
CA VAL A 29 -6.17 -4.35 -3.45
C VAL A 29 -7.06 -5.57 -3.51
N ASP A 30 -6.77 -6.57 -2.69
CA ASP A 30 -7.67 -7.70 -2.46
C ASP A 30 -8.16 -7.73 -0.98
N LYS A 31 -8.74 -8.83 -0.52
CA LYS A 31 -9.22 -8.97 0.87
C LYS A 31 -8.09 -8.84 1.90
N PHE A 32 -6.91 -9.41 1.65
CA PHE A 32 -5.81 -9.57 2.61
C PHE A 32 -4.50 -8.85 2.22
N THR A 33 -4.38 -8.37 0.99
CA THR A 33 -3.16 -7.79 0.42
C THR A 33 -3.42 -6.45 -0.27
N VAL A 34 -2.33 -5.72 -0.48
CA VAL A 34 -2.23 -4.49 -1.27
C VAL A 34 -1.05 -4.65 -2.21
N LEU A 35 -1.27 -4.43 -3.50
CA LEU A 35 -0.23 -4.37 -4.50
C LEU A 35 0.15 -2.89 -4.71
N ILE A 36 1.42 -2.57 -4.46
CA ILE A 36 1.98 -1.22 -4.59
C ILE A 36 3.07 -1.20 -5.65
N LEU A 37 3.12 -0.14 -6.46
CA LEU A 37 4.18 0.13 -7.42
C LEU A 37 5.16 1.12 -6.81
N VAL A 38 6.43 0.71 -6.70
CA VAL A 38 7.53 1.51 -6.14
C VAL A 38 8.67 1.44 -7.15
N ASP A 39 9.08 2.58 -7.69
CA ASP A 39 10.17 2.69 -8.68
C ASP A 39 10.06 1.68 -9.83
N GLY A 40 8.84 1.53 -10.37
CA GLY A 40 8.55 0.60 -11.47
C GLY A 40 8.51 -0.88 -11.07
N LYS A 41 8.72 -1.22 -9.80
CA LYS A 41 8.62 -2.59 -9.27
C LYS A 41 7.34 -2.77 -8.48
N GLN A 42 6.66 -3.88 -8.73
CA GLN A 42 5.48 -4.26 -7.96
C GLN A 42 5.89 -4.95 -6.65
N GLN A 43 5.28 -4.54 -5.55
CA GLN A 43 5.43 -5.16 -4.24
C GLN A 43 4.07 -5.55 -3.69
N LEU A 44 3.94 -6.80 -3.25
CA LEU A 44 2.73 -7.30 -2.60
C LEU A 44 2.90 -7.22 -1.09
N ILE A 45 2.02 -6.46 -0.44
CA ILE A 45 2.06 -6.22 1.00
C ILE A 45 0.84 -6.87 1.66
N TYR A 46 1.07 -7.75 2.64
CA TYR A 46 0.01 -8.27 3.49
C TYR A 46 -0.49 -7.21 4.46
N LYS A 47 -1.82 -7.01 4.53
CA LYS A 47 -2.44 -6.04 5.44
C LYS A 47 -2.14 -6.31 6.91
N GLN A 48 -1.88 -7.56 7.28
CA GLN A 48 -1.46 -7.93 8.64
C GLN A 48 -0.10 -7.32 9.05
N ALA A 49 0.76 -7.01 8.08
CA ALA A 49 2.06 -6.37 8.30
C ALA A 49 1.96 -4.83 8.27
N VAL A 50 0.82 -4.27 7.84
CA VAL A 50 0.61 -2.82 7.78
C VAL A 50 0.26 -2.29 9.18
N SER A 51 0.94 -1.23 9.58
CA SER A 51 0.62 -0.46 10.78
C SER A 51 -0.27 0.73 10.44
N THR A 52 0.11 1.53 9.44
CA THR A 52 -0.63 2.75 9.08
C THR A 52 -0.49 3.03 7.59
N ILE A 53 -1.52 3.62 6.99
CA ILE A 53 -1.48 4.14 5.61
C ILE A 53 -1.81 5.61 5.66
N MET A 54 -0.90 6.43 5.14
CA MET A 54 -1.04 7.87 4.99
C MET A 54 -1.17 8.19 3.51
N LYS A 55 -2.06 9.12 3.20
CA LYS A 55 -2.25 9.68 1.86
C LYS A 55 -1.78 11.12 1.87
#